data_AF-A0A7J2LFZ5-F1
#
_entry.id   AF-A0A7J2LFZ5-F1
#
_cell.length_a   1.000
_cell.length_b   1.000
_cell.length_c   1.000
_cell.angle_alpha   90.00
_cell.angle_beta   90.00
_cell.angle_gamma   90.00
#
_symmetry.space_group_name_H-M   'P 1'
#
loop_
_entity.id
_entity.type
_entity.pdbx_description
1 polymer ?
#
loop_
_entity_poly.entity_id
_entity_poly.type
_entity_poly.pdbx_seq_one_letter_code
_entity_poly.pdbx_strand_id
1 'polypeptide(L)'
;NSCVLLGPDGQVVGRQRKVNLGLMERERFGFTPGREYRVFETKLCKVGIGICVDFWGPPHVGRRLLELGAELIFNPSFFFIFREKWRCFVFTRMVELMTPIVAVNTAEFQFRLGDRVFPRCGGLSFVMQPPWRTMDEFAQWWYDPTFNWITSELGLGEGILVDVVDVERAKRFRKEWYYRLLGSNRTVQGGEA
;
A
#
# COMPACT_ATOMS: atom_id res chain seq x y z
N ASN A 1 0.30 18.07 1.30
CA ASN A 1 0.44 16.76 0.61
C ASN A 1 -0.92 16.09 0.48
N SER A 2 -1.38 15.80 -0.74
CA SER A 2 -2.68 15.16 -1.00
C SER A 2 -2.62 14.31 -2.26
N CYS A 3 -3.29 13.16 -2.24
CA CYS A 3 -3.53 12.32 -3.41
C CYS A 3 -5.00 12.47 -3.82
N VAL A 4 -5.25 12.75 -5.09
CA VAL A 4 -6.59 12.89 -5.67
C VAL A 4 -6.87 11.66 -6.52
N LEU A 5 -8.01 11.02 -6.27
CA LEU A 5 -8.50 9.91 -7.07
C LEU A 5 -9.52 10.44 -8.07
N LEU A 6 -9.24 10.23 -9.35
CA LEU A 6 -10.13 10.60 -10.45
C LEU A 6 -10.82 9.34 -10.99
N GLY A 7 -12.10 9.48 -11.31
CA GLY A 7 -12.89 8.46 -11.96
C GLY A 7 -12.65 8.43 -13.48
N PRO A 8 -13.10 7.37 -14.17
CA PRO A 8 -12.98 7.27 -15.63
C PRO A 8 -13.80 8.33 -16.38
N ASP A 9 -14.75 8.99 -15.71
CA ASP A 9 -15.53 10.13 -16.20
C ASP A 9 -14.82 11.49 -16.00
N GLY A 10 -13.59 11.47 -15.48
CA GLY A 10 -12.81 12.66 -15.15
C GLY A 10 -13.23 13.35 -13.86
N GLN A 11 -14.25 12.85 -13.14
CA GLN A 11 -14.70 13.45 -11.89
C GLN A 11 -13.82 13.05 -10.71
N VAL A 12 -13.75 13.91 -9.70
CA VAL A 12 -13.05 13.59 -8.44
C VAL A 12 -13.90 12.60 -7.63
N VAL A 13 -13.42 11.36 -7.52
CA VAL A 13 -13.99 10.35 -6.62
C VAL A 13 -13.68 10.73 -5.16
N GLY A 14 -12.47 11.23 -4.92
CA GLY A 14 -12.09 11.68 -3.59
C GLY A 14 -10.66 12.17 -3.49
N ARG A 15 -10.31 12.60 -2.28
CA ARG A 15 -8.97 13.11 -1.96
C ARG A 15 -8.52 12.59 -0.60
N GLN A 16 -7.38 11.91 -0.56
CA GLN A 16 -6.70 11.56 0.69
C GLN A 16 -5.65 12.63 1.00
N ARG A 17 -5.78 13.29 2.16
CA ARG A 17 -4.72 14.16 2.69
C ARG A 17 -3.80 13.31 3.56
N LYS A 18 -2.48 13.47 3.39
CA LYS A 18 -1.50 12.74 4.21
C LYS A 18 -1.69 13.09 5.69
N VAL A 19 -1.89 12.11 6.55
CA VAL A 19 -2.24 12.33 7.95
C VAL A 19 -0.98 12.47 8.81
N ASN A 20 0.03 11.63 8.61
CA ASN A 20 1.31 11.75 9.29
C ASN A 20 2.34 12.41 8.38
N LEU A 21 2.55 13.70 8.62
CA LEU A 21 3.59 14.45 7.93
C LEU A 21 4.95 14.20 8.58
N GLY A 22 5.95 13.91 7.74
CA GLY A 22 7.34 13.84 8.16
C GLY A 22 7.90 15.23 8.50
N LEU A 23 9.06 15.26 9.15
CA LEU A 23 9.70 16.50 9.59
C LEU A 23 9.87 17.51 8.44
N MET A 24 10.37 17.05 7.29
CA MET A 24 10.56 17.87 6.08
C MET A 24 9.24 18.50 5.63
N GLU A 25 8.15 17.74 5.60
CA GLU A 25 6.85 18.25 5.15
C GLU A 25 6.29 19.32 6.08
N ARG A 26 6.49 19.16 7.39
CA ARG A 26 6.01 20.13 8.39
C ARG A 26 6.88 21.38 8.43
N GLU A 27 8.20 21.21 8.57
CA GLU A 27 9.10 22.32 8.88
C GLU A 27 9.66 23.02 7.64
N ARG A 28 9.84 22.30 6.52
CA ARG A 28 10.43 22.87 5.30
C ARG A 28 9.39 23.25 4.26
N PHE A 29 8.30 22.50 4.16
CA PHE A 29 7.24 22.77 3.18
C PHE A 29 6.00 23.43 3.78
N GLY A 30 5.91 23.56 5.11
CA GLY A 30 4.78 24.20 5.79
C GLY A 30 3.45 23.46 5.60
N PHE A 31 3.47 22.14 5.35
CA PHE A 31 2.24 21.37 5.14
C PHE A 31 1.50 21.13 6.45
N THR A 32 0.16 21.17 6.38
CA THR A 32 -0.74 20.79 7.47
C THR A 32 -1.27 19.37 7.28
N PRO A 33 -1.29 18.52 8.33
CA PRO A 33 -1.74 17.15 8.23
C PRO A 33 -3.23 17.04 7.84
N GLY A 34 -3.59 15.91 7.25
CA GLY A 34 -4.97 15.43 7.17
C GLY A 34 -5.49 15.02 8.55
N ARG A 35 -6.79 14.72 8.63
CA ARG A 35 -7.47 14.36 9.90
C ARG A 35 -7.86 12.89 9.97
N GLU A 36 -8.06 12.25 8.83
CA GLU A 36 -8.63 10.92 8.75
C GLU A 36 -8.14 10.17 7.50
N TYR A 37 -8.22 8.85 7.59
CA TYR A 37 -8.10 7.97 6.44
C TYR A 37 -9.47 7.70 5.86
N ARG A 38 -9.53 7.61 4.54
CA ARG A 38 -10.74 7.31 3.80
C ARG A 38 -10.50 6.12 2.88
N VAL A 39 -11.58 5.39 2.63
CA VAL A 39 -11.66 4.37 1.59
C VAL A 39 -12.62 4.88 0.54
N PHE A 40 -12.23 4.76 -0.72
CA PHE A 40 -12.95 5.29 -1.86
C PHE A 40 -13.61 4.14 -2.59
N GLU A 41 -14.93 4.15 -2.70
CA GLU A 41 -15.66 3.17 -3.49
C GLU A 41 -15.50 3.50 -4.98
N THR A 42 -15.13 2.48 -5.76
CA THR A 42 -15.03 2.59 -7.22
C THR A 42 -15.82 1.45 -7.86
N LYS A 43 -16.00 1.49 -9.17
CA LYS A 43 -16.62 0.37 -9.92
C LYS A 43 -15.78 -0.92 -9.88
N LEU A 44 -14.51 -0.84 -9.51
CA LEU A 44 -13.58 -1.98 -9.50
C LEU A 44 -13.47 -2.60 -8.11
N CYS A 45 -13.22 -1.77 -7.09
CA CYS A 45 -13.10 -2.17 -5.68
C CYS A 45 -13.04 -0.92 -4.77
N LYS A 46 -13.02 -1.14 -3.45
CA LYS A 46 -12.73 -0.16 -2.42
C LYS A 46 -11.23 0.12 -2.31
N VAL A 47 -10.85 1.35 -2.64
CA VAL A 47 -9.46 1.78 -2.69
C VAL A 47 -9.07 2.53 -1.42
N GLY A 48 -8.04 2.04 -0.72
CA GLY A 48 -7.33 2.78 0.32
C GLY A 48 -6.09 3.48 -0.25
N ILE A 49 -5.71 4.62 0.33
CA ILE A 49 -4.51 5.36 -0.07
C ILE A 49 -3.67 5.68 1.17
N GLY A 50 -2.48 5.10 1.27
CA GLY A 50 -1.49 5.44 2.28
C GLY A 50 -0.35 6.24 1.64
N ILE A 51 -0.21 7.53 1.93
CA ILE A 51 0.77 8.37 1.21
C ILE A 51 2.17 8.23 1.82
N CYS A 52 3.13 7.73 1.04
CA CYS A 52 4.54 7.59 1.44
C CYS A 52 4.68 6.93 2.83
N VAL A 53 5.32 7.62 3.79
CA VAL A 53 5.54 7.13 5.16
C VAL A 53 4.27 6.84 5.94
N ASP A 54 3.10 7.36 5.56
CA ASP A 54 1.83 6.95 6.20
C ASP A 54 1.71 5.43 6.10
N PHE A 55 1.98 4.84 4.93
CA PHE A 55 1.67 3.43 4.71
C PHE A 55 2.55 2.46 5.50
N TRP A 56 3.88 2.68 5.48
CA TRP A 56 4.84 1.74 6.08
C TRP A 56 5.32 2.15 7.48
N GLY A 57 5.09 3.40 7.89
CA GLY A 57 5.49 3.92 9.19
C GLY A 57 4.43 3.74 10.30
N PRO A 58 4.76 4.14 11.54
CA PRO A 58 3.76 4.32 12.59
C PRO A 58 2.77 5.43 12.15
N PRO A 59 1.44 5.28 12.35
CA PRO A 59 0.70 4.37 13.24
C PRO A 59 -0.07 3.21 12.54
N HIS A 60 0.59 2.35 11.75
CA HIS A 60 -0.03 1.17 11.12
C HIS A 60 -1.23 1.51 10.20
N VAL A 61 -1.05 2.48 9.31
CA VAL A 61 -2.11 3.01 8.44
C VAL A 61 -2.76 1.96 7.55
N GLY A 62 -1.99 0.98 7.07
CA GLY A 62 -2.55 -0.10 6.27
C GLY A 62 -3.64 -0.89 6.99
N ARG A 63 -3.48 -1.11 8.31
CA ARG A 63 -4.51 -1.77 9.14
C ARG A 63 -5.74 -0.91 9.29
N ARG A 64 -5.57 0.41 9.50
CA ARG A 64 -6.69 1.34 9.57
C ARG A 64 -7.49 1.39 8.26
N LEU A 65 -6.81 1.42 7.11
CA LEU A 65 -7.46 1.36 5.80
C LEU A 65 -8.22 0.04 5.61
N LEU A 66 -7.63 -1.07 6.05
CA LEU A 66 -8.26 -2.38 5.98
C LEU A 66 -9.52 -2.47 6.86
N GLU A 67 -9.49 -1.94 8.08
CA GLU A 67 -10.66 -1.83 8.98
C GLU A 67 -11.79 -0.99 8.37
N LEU A 68 -11.44 0.04 7.58
CA LEU A 68 -12.40 0.85 6.81
C LEU A 68 -12.90 0.15 5.53
N GLY A 69 -12.44 -1.08 5.26
CA GLY A 69 -12.90 -1.91 4.15
C GLY A 69 -12.08 -1.80 2.87
N ALA A 70 -10.83 -1.34 2.93
CA ALA A 70 -9.96 -1.32 1.74
C ALA A 70 -9.73 -2.74 1.19
N GLU A 71 -9.86 -2.87 -0.12
CA GLU A 71 -9.63 -4.10 -0.89
C GLU A 71 -8.34 -4.04 -1.70
N LEU A 72 -7.90 -2.82 -2.02
CA LEU A 72 -6.65 -2.49 -2.70
C LEU A 72 -6.06 -1.25 -2.03
N ILE A 73 -4.76 -1.23 -1.78
CA ILE A 73 -4.08 -0.05 -1.22
C ILE A 73 -3.05 0.51 -2.20
N PHE A 74 -3.16 1.79 -2.53
CA PHE A 74 -2.08 2.51 -3.21
C PHE A 74 -1.14 3.17 -2.20
N ASN A 75 0.15 3.03 -2.44
CA ASN A 75 1.21 3.74 -1.72
C ASN A 75 2.00 4.67 -2.65
N PRO A 76 1.43 5.83 -3.04
CA PRO A 76 2.17 6.84 -3.78
C PRO A 76 3.23 7.47 -2.87
N SER A 77 4.47 7.48 -3.34
CA SER A 77 5.64 7.72 -2.51
C SER A 77 6.65 8.65 -3.18
N PHE A 78 7.35 9.38 -2.34
CA PHE A 78 8.66 9.94 -2.63
C PHE A 78 9.57 9.42 -1.54
N PHE A 79 10.28 8.33 -1.83
CA PHE A 79 11.04 7.61 -0.82
C PHE A 79 12.52 7.52 -1.20
N PHE A 80 13.36 8.08 -0.33
CA PHE A 80 14.77 8.32 -0.63
C PHE A 80 15.73 7.91 0.49
N ILE A 81 15.28 7.88 1.75
CA ILE A 81 16.16 7.60 2.91
C ILE A 81 16.48 6.11 3.02
N PHE A 82 15.49 5.25 2.78
CA PHE A 82 15.63 3.78 2.85
C PHE A 82 15.17 3.11 1.56
N ARG A 83 15.48 3.71 0.40
CA ARG A 83 15.01 3.24 -0.92
C ARG A 83 15.14 1.72 -1.08
N GLU A 84 16.34 1.18 -0.81
CA GLU A 84 16.66 -0.24 -0.98
C GLU A 84 15.90 -1.15 -0.02
N LYS A 85 15.38 -0.62 1.09
CA LYS A 85 14.59 -1.35 2.10
C LYS A 85 13.10 -1.05 2.02
N TRP A 86 12.67 -0.15 1.13
CA TRP A 86 11.26 0.21 0.97
C TRP A 86 10.37 -1.01 0.74
N ARG A 87 10.86 -1.91 -0.11
CA ARG A 87 10.24 -3.18 -0.45
C ARG A 87 10.03 -4.04 0.79
N CYS A 88 11.00 -4.09 1.71
CA CYS A 88 10.87 -4.82 2.97
C CYS A 88 9.73 -4.25 3.82
N PHE A 89 9.63 -2.93 3.94
CA PHE A 89 8.58 -2.32 4.77
C PHE A 89 7.18 -2.55 4.19
N VAL A 90 7.02 -2.40 2.88
CA VAL A 90 5.77 -2.69 2.18
C VAL A 90 5.45 -4.18 2.24
N PHE A 91 6.44 -5.06 2.12
CA PHE A 91 6.28 -6.50 2.27
C PHE A 91 5.75 -6.89 3.65
N THR A 92 6.29 -6.29 4.72
CA THR A 92 5.77 -6.53 6.08
C THR A 92 4.30 -6.11 6.20
N ARG A 93 3.91 -5.00 5.56
CA ARG A 93 2.49 -4.58 5.49
C ARG A 93 1.64 -5.52 4.68
N MET A 94 2.15 -6.04 3.57
CA MET A 94 1.42 -7.03 2.80
C MET A 94 1.14 -8.27 3.66
N VAL A 95 2.16 -8.89 4.25
CA VAL A 95 2.00 -10.11 5.05
C VAL A 95 1.04 -9.90 6.24
N GLU A 96 1.05 -8.72 6.87
CA GLU A 96 0.08 -8.39 7.93
C GLU A 96 -1.36 -8.29 7.41
N LEU A 97 -1.56 -7.66 6.25
CA LEU A 97 -2.87 -7.24 5.77
C LEU A 97 -3.50 -8.22 4.79
N MET A 98 -2.70 -9.09 4.16
CA MET A 98 -3.10 -9.97 3.05
C MET A 98 -3.95 -9.23 2.01
N THR A 99 -3.54 -8.01 1.68
CA THR A 99 -4.28 -7.09 0.81
C THR A 99 -3.33 -6.60 -0.27
N PRO A 100 -3.74 -6.58 -1.56
CA PRO A 100 -2.87 -6.11 -2.62
C PRO A 100 -2.44 -4.66 -2.40
N ILE A 101 -1.17 -4.40 -2.68
CA ILE A 101 -0.55 -3.09 -2.55
C ILE A 101 0.11 -2.70 -3.86
N VAL A 102 -0.23 -1.52 -4.36
CA VAL A 102 0.43 -0.90 -5.50
C VAL A 102 1.31 0.23 -4.97
N ALA A 103 2.62 -0.01 -4.94
CA ALA A 103 3.60 0.90 -4.41
C ALA A 103 4.25 1.68 -5.56
N VAL A 104 4.05 2.99 -5.60
CA VAL A 104 4.53 3.85 -6.69
C VAL A 104 5.48 4.89 -6.12
N ASN A 105 6.69 4.98 -6.66
CA ASN A 105 7.68 6.00 -6.33
C ASN A 105 7.94 6.88 -7.55
N THR A 106 8.57 8.03 -7.33
CA THR A 106 9.15 8.82 -8.44
C THR A 106 10.19 7.98 -9.19
N ALA A 107 10.46 8.25 -10.46
CA ALA A 107 11.70 7.77 -11.10
C ALA A 107 12.94 8.26 -10.34
N GLU A 108 14.10 7.63 -10.55
CA GLU A 108 15.32 8.02 -9.86
C GLU A 108 15.71 9.46 -10.22
N PHE A 109 15.91 10.28 -9.20
CA PHE A 109 16.38 11.65 -9.38
C PHE A 109 17.23 12.12 -8.20
N GLN A 110 18.04 13.14 -8.46
CA GLN A 110 18.78 13.85 -7.43
C GLN A 110 17.88 14.91 -6.80
N PHE A 111 17.69 14.82 -5.48
CA PHE A 111 16.90 15.78 -4.72
C PHE A 111 17.82 16.69 -3.90
N ARG A 112 17.55 18.00 -3.89
CA ARG A 112 18.27 18.98 -3.07
C ARG A 112 17.33 19.60 -2.04
N LEU A 113 17.77 19.65 -0.79
CA LEU A 113 17.06 20.31 0.30
C LEU A 113 18.03 21.22 1.05
N GLY A 114 17.94 22.53 0.80
CA GLY A 114 18.98 23.48 1.22
C GLY A 114 20.33 23.09 0.62
N ASP A 115 21.36 23.01 1.47
CA ASP A 115 22.72 22.63 1.04
C ASP A 115 22.92 21.11 0.92
N ARG A 116 21.95 20.29 1.37
CA ARG A 116 22.05 18.84 1.30
C ARG A 116 21.60 18.31 -0.05
N VAL A 117 22.40 17.42 -0.63
CA VAL A 117 22.09 16.71 -1.87
C VAL A 117 21.87 15.23 -1.57
N PHE A 118 20.72 14.71 -1.99
CA PHE A 118 20.37 13.30 -1.97
C PHE A 118 20.55 12.75 -3.38
N PRO A 119 21.63 12.00 -3.65
CA PRO A 119 22.04 11.69 -5.02
C PRO A 119 21.11 10.71 -5.72
N ARG A 120 20.40 9.86 -4.96
CA ARG A 120 19.60 8.76 -5.51
C ARG A 120 18.30 8.58 -4.73
N CYS A 121 17.26 9.26 -5.18
CA CYS A 121 15.90 9.19 -4.63
C CYS A 121 14.97 8.53 -5.63
N GLY A 122 13.90 7.85 -5.21
CA GLY A 122 12.94 7.29 -6.17
C GLY A 122 13.26 5.85 -6.60
N GLY A 123 12.68 5.40 -7.71
CA GLY A 123 12.80 4.07 -8.31
C GLY A 123 12.01 2.98 -7.59
N LEU A 124 12.07 1.78 -8.19
CA LEU A 124 11.61 0.53 -7.59
C LEU A 124 10.12 0.51 -7.28
N SER A 125 9.27 1.04 -8.18
CA SER A 125 7.81 0.89 -8.08
C SER A 125 7.43 -0.57 -8.32
N PHE A 126 6.47 -1.11 -7.57
CA PHE A 126 6.07 -2.51 -7.68
C PHE A 126 4.61 -2.76 -7.29
N VAL A 127 4.08 -3.88 -7.75
CA VAL A 127 2.81 -4.46 -7.28
C VAL A 127 3.10 -5.67 -6.43
N MET A 128 2.39 -5.77 -5.30
CA MET A 128 2.51 -6.89 -4.38
C MET A 128 1.13 -7.43 -4.03
N GLN A 129 0.96 -8.75 -4.11
CA GLN A 129 -0.30 -9.43 -3.80
C GLN A 129 -0.03 -10.87 -3.35
N PRO A 130 -1.03 -11.58 -2.77
CA PRO A 130 -0.78 -12.94 -2.30
C PRO A 130 -0.38 -13.80 -3.50
N PRO A 131 0.73 -14.56 -3.43
CA PRO A 131 1.32 -15.20 -4.60
C PRO A 131 0.50 -16.40 -5.12
N TRP A 132 -0.34 -16.96 -4.25
CA TRP A 132 -1.05 -18.20 -4.52
C TRP A 132 -2.20 -18.01 -5.52
N ARG A 133 -2.45 -19.04 -6.30
CA ARG A 133 -3.55 -19.10 -7.27
C ARG A 133 -4.72 -19.91 -6.73
N THR A 134 -4.44 -20.93 -5.92
CA THR A 134 -5.43 -21.85 -5.36
C THR A 134 -5.27 -21.99 -3.84
N MET A 135 -6.27 -22.56 -3.17
CA MET A 135 -6.16 -22.88 -1.74
C MET A 135 -5.17 -24.02 -1.47
N ASP A 136 -4.96 -24.92 -2.43
CA ASP A 136 -3.98 -25.99 -2.29
C ASP A 136 -2.56 -25.42 -2.28
N GLU A 137 -2.24 -24.50 -3.20
CA GLU A 137 -0.96 -23.79 -3.19
C GLU A 137 -0.75 -23.03 -1.87
N PHE A 138 -1.79 -22.36 -1.36
CA PHE A 138 -1.75 -21.68 -0.06
C PHE A 138 -1.56 -22.65 1.11
N ALA A 139 -2.18 -23.83 1.04
CA ALA A 139 -2.03 -24.87 2.06
C ALA A 139 -0.62 -25.46 2.09
N GLN A 140 -0.02 -25.65 0.91
CA GLN A 140 1.32 -26.20 0.75
C GLN A 140 2.43 -25.27 1.23
N TRP A 141 2.19 -23.95 1.30
CA TRP A 141 3.19 -22.97 1.74
C TRP A 141 3.84 -23.28 3.10
N TRP A 142 3.15 -23.98 4.01
CA TRP A 142 3.75 -24.39 5.29
C TRP A 142 4.80 -25.50 5.16
N TYR A 143 4.71 -26.29 4.09
CA TYR A 143 5.62 -27.40 3.80
C TYR A 143 6.71 -26.99 2.80
N ASP A 144 6.40 -26.09 1.88
CA ASP A 144 7.34 -25.50 0.92
C ASP A 144 7.10 -23.99 0.77
N PRO A 145 7.82 -23.15 1.55
CA PRO A 145 7.52 -21.74 1.62
C PRO A 145 8.07 -20.97 0.40
N THR A 146 7.17 -20.67 -0.54
CA THR A 146 7.47 -19.80 -1.70
C THR A 146 7.10 -18.34 -1.44
N PHE A 147 8.00 -17.41 -1.78
CA PHE A 147 7.89 -15.99 -1.41
C PHE A 147 7.92 -15.02 -2.59
N ASN A 148 7.25 -15.33 -3.70
CA ASN A 148 7.18 -14.41 -4.84
C ASN A 148 5.96 -13.47 -4.79
N TRP A 149 5.88 -12.63 -3.77
CA TRP A 149 4.73 -11.74 -3.55
C TRP A 149 4.73 -10.51 -4.46
N ILE A 150 5.90 -10.14 -4.98
CA ILE A 150 6.03 -9.06 -5.95
C ILE A 150 5.72 -9.65 -7.33
N THR A 151 4.58 -9.27 -7.90
CA THR A 151 4.14 -9.80 -9.20
C THR A 151 4.73 -9.03 -10.35
N SER A 152 5.08 -7.76 -10.14
CA SER A 152 5.73 -6.91 -11.13
C SER A 152 6.51 -5.77 -10.46
N GLU A 153 7.61 -5.34 -11.08
CA GLU A 153 8.46 -4.24 -10.60
C GLU A 153 9.07 -3.45 -11.77
N LEU A 154 9.24 -2.14 -11.57
CA LEU A 154 10.10 -1.25 -12.37
C LEU A 154 11.50 -1.09 -11.77
N GLY A 155 12.47 -0.80 -12.64
CA GLY A 155 13.81 -0.41 -12.22
C GLY A 155 13.89 1.00 -11.62
N LEU A 156 15.04 1.64 -11.81
CA LEU A 156 15.30 2.99 -11.29
C LEU A 156 14.74 4.09 -12.19
N GLY A 157 14.63 3.85 -13.50
CA GLY A 157 14.19 4.85 -14.47
C GLY A 157 12.68 5.11 -14.48
N GLU A 158 12.27 6.02 -15.36
CA GLU A 158 10.87 6.21 -15.70
C GLU A 158 10.32 4.95 -16.40
N GLY A 159 9.07 4.60 -16.11
CA GLY A 159 8.44 3.44 -16.69
C GLY A 159 6.97 3.33 -16.35
N ILE A 160 6.28 2.50 -17.12
CA ILE A 160 4.87 2.13 -16.91
C ILE A 160 4.85 0.66 -16.52
N LEU A 161 4.23 0.37 -15.37
CA LEU A 161 4.02 -0.96 -14.87
C LEU A 161 2.56 -1.36 -15.13
N VAL A 162 2.35 -2.51 -15.76
CA VAL A 162 1.01 -3.08 -15.97
C VAL A 162 0.97 -4.44 -15.29
N ASP A 163 -0.04 -4.66 -14.45
CA ASP A 163 -0.24 -5.91 -13.72
C ASP A 163 -1.74 -6.20 -13.54
N VAL A 164 -2.06 -7.45 -13.27
CA VAL A 164 -3.41 -7.91 -12.94
C VAL A 164 -3.50 -8.13 -11.43
N VAL A 165 -4.38 -7.38 -10.77
CA VAL A 165 -4.62 -7.49 -9.33
C VAL A 165 -5.96 -8.18 -9.08
N ASP A 166 -5.92 -9.34 -8.42
CA ASP A 166 -7.12 -10.12 -8.07
C ASP A 166 -7.54 -9.86 -6.61
N VAL A 167 -8.35 -8.82 -6.41
CA VAL A 167 -8.82 -8.40 -5.07
C VAL A 167 -9.71 -9.45 -4.41
N GLU A 168 -10.53 -10.18 -5.17
CA GLU A 168 -11.42 -11.20 -4.63
C GLU A 168 -10.64 -12.41 -4.12
N ARG A 169 -9.61 -12.83 -4.87
CA ARG A 169 -8.72 -13.89 -4.43
C ARG A 169 -7.94 -13.48 -3.17
N ALA A 170 -7.46 -12.24 -3.11
CA ALA A 170 -6.78 -11.75 -1.93
C ALA A 170 -7.67 -11.75 -0.69
N LYS A 171 -8.95 -11.36 -0.81
CA LYS A 171 -9.93 -11.49 0.29
C LYS A 171 -10.07 -12.92 0.80
N ARG A 172 -10.14 -13.90 -0.11
CA ARG A 172 -10.25 -15.32 0.26
C ARG A 172 -9.02 -15.75 1.05
N PHE A 173 -7.81 -15.48 0.55
CA PHE A 173 -6.58 -15.81 1.28
C PHE A 173 -6.48 -15.09 2.62
N ARG A 174 -6.90 -13.82 2.70
CA ARG A 174 -6.88 -13.05 3.95
C ARG A 174 -7.75 -13.70 5.03
N LYS A 175 -8.95 -14.16 4.67
CA LYS A 175 -9.83 -14.88 5.60
C LYS A 175 -9.16 -16.15 6.13
N GLU A 176 -8.62 -16.97 5.24
CA GLU A 176 -7.92 -18.20 5.60
C GLU A 176 -6.63 -17.94 6.40
N TRP A 177 -5.89 -16.89 6.05
CA TRP A 177 -4.69 -16.45 6.76
C TRP A 177 -4.98 -16.10 8.21
N TYR A 178 -5.97 -15.24 8.47
CA TYR A 178 -6.35 -14.89 9.83
C TYR A 178 -6.93 -16.08 10.59
N TYR A 179 -7.74 -16.91 9.94
CA TYR A 179 -8.25 -18.14 10.55
C TYR A 179 -7.11 -19.05 11.01
N ARG A 180 -6.10 -19.28 10.18
CA ARG A 180 -4.95 -20.13 10.53
C ARG A 180 -4.06 -19.54 11.62
N LEU A 181 -3.80 -18.22 11.58
CA LEU A 181 -2.91 -17.58 12.56
C LEU A 181 -3.58 -17.34 13.92
N LEU A 182 -4.87 -17.02 13.93
CA LEU A 182 -5.59 -16.54 15.12
C LEU A 182 -6.70 -17.50 15.57
N GLY A 183 -6.89 -18.62 14.88
CA GLY A 183 -7.83 -19.68 15.25
C GLY A 183 -9.32 -19.28 15.31
N SER A 184 -9.69 -18.08 14.84
CA SER A 184 -11.00 -17.51 15.10
C SER A 184 -11.81 -17.24 13.82
N ASN A 185 -12.93 -17.96 13.70
CA ASN A 185 -14.13 -17.48 13.04
C ASN A 185 -14.75 -16.36 13.91
N ARG A 186 -14.33 -15.11 13.73
CA ARG A 186 -15.18 -13.98 14.11
C ARG A 186 -15.62 -13.24 12.85
N THR A 187 -16.82 -13.58 12.42
CA THR A 187 -17.75 -12.66 11.80
C THR A 187 -17.60 -11.26 12.42
N VAL A 188 -17.03 -10.32 11.67
CA VAL A 188 -17.46 -8.93 11.77
C VAL A 188 -18.77 -8.86 10.96
N GLN A 189 -19.82 -9.47 11.52
CA GLN A 189 -21.20 -9.11 11.19
C GLN A 189 -21.63 -8.04 12.19
N GLY A 190 -22.40 -7.08 11.69
CA GLY A 190 -22.72 -5.83 12.35
C GLY A 190 -23.31 -5.99 13.75
N GLY A 191 -23.04 -4.99 14.58
CA GLY A 191 -23.77 -4.73 15.81
C GLY A 191 -24.27 -3.31 15.75
N GLU A 192 -25.52 -3.15 15.32
CA GLU A 192 -26.40 -2.14 15.89
C GLU A 192 -26.57 -2.46 17.39
N ALA A 193 -26.39 -1.44 18.21
CA ALA A 193 -27.01 -1.27 19.52
C ALA A 193 -27.27 0.23 19.70
#